data_AF-A0A931VEJ9-F1
#
_entry.id   AF-A0A931VEJ9-F1
#
_cell.length_a   1.000
_cell.length_b   1.000
_cell.length_c   1.000
_cell.angle_alpha   90.00
_cell.angle_beta   90.00
_cell.angle_gamma   90.00
#
_symmetry.space_group_name_H-M   'P 1'
#
loop_
_entity.id
_entity.type
_entity.pdbx_description
1 polymer ?
#
loop_
_entity_poly.entity_id
_entity_poly.type
_entity_poly.pdbx_seq_one_letter_code
_entity_poly.pdbx_strand_id
1 'polypeptide(L)'
;MLNPQIAVEKNVPFLKSFFQDSEDERAFSRWGITRDLEKNGFTHVKATPYEFLHPLLPGPLLPVLVPFCVLLEKIPVVKEFAGTMQIVGVNRK
;
A
#
# COMPACT_ATOMS: atom_id res chain seq x y z
N MET A 1 10.34 6.66 -5.10
CA MET A 1 9.66 6.47 -3.80
C MET A 1 8.47 7.41 -3.76
N LEU A 2 7.26 6.90 -3.56
CA LEU A 2 6.05 7.70 -3.34
C LEU A 2 5.28 7.14 -2.13
N ASN A 3 6.02 6.83 -1.07
CA ASN A 3 5.44 6.55 0.24
C ASN A 3 6.08 7.43 1.36
N PRO A 4 5.65 8.69 1.59
CA PRO A 4 5.88 9.47 2.80
C PRO A 4 5.83 8.73 4.13
N GLN A 5 4.99 7.71 4.32
CA GLN A 5 4.99 6.94 5.57
C GLN A 5 6.34 6.22 5.74
N ILE A 6 6.81 5.52 4.71
CA ILE A 6 8.14 4.88 4.71
C ILE A 6 9.28 5.90 4.73
N ALA A 7 9.10 7.06 4.10
CA ALA A 7 10.11 8.12 4.16
C ALA A 7 10.26 8.66 5.58
N VAL A 8 9.17 8.77 6.35
CA VAL A 8 9.20 9.17 7.75
C VAL A 8 9.74 8.04 8.63
N GLU A 9 9.30 6.80 8.43
CA GLU A 9 9.76 5.62 9.18
C GLU A 9 11.27 5.37 9.01
N LYS A 10 11.82 5.56 7.80
CA LYS A 10 13.27 5.41 7.56
C LYS A 10 14.12 6.55 8.13
N ASN A 11 13.53 7.71 8.38
CA ASN A 11 14.23 8.89 8.93
C ASN A 11 14.00 9.12 10.43
N VAL A 12 13.07 8.41 11.07
CA VAL A 12 12.81 8.50 12.52
C VAL A 12 13.23 7.20 13.21
N PRO A 13 14.43 7.14 13.85
CA PRO A 13 15.02 5.91 14.39
C PRO A 13 14.16 5.18 15.41
N PHE A 14 13.27 5.90 16.11
CA PHE A 14 12.42 5.35 17.17
C PHE A 14 11.24 4.52 16.66
N LEU A 15 10.75 4.78 15.43
CA LEU A 15 9.68 3.99 14.79
C LEU A 15 10.21 2.70 14.14
N LYS A 16 11.51 2.68 13.80
CA LYS A 16 12.21 1.57 13.15
C LYS A 16 12.24 0.27 13.97
N SER A 17 12.07 0.37 15.28
CA SER A 17 12.03 -0.79 16.20
C SER A 17 10.62 -1.35 16.42
N PHE A 18 9.57 -0.57 16.08
CA PHE A 18 8.18 -0.98 16.29
C PHE A 18 7.61 -1.68 15.06
N PHE A 19 8.08 -1.28 13.88
CA PHE A 19 7.85 -1.95 12.61
C PHE A 19 9.07 -2.83 12.33
N GLN A 20 8.96 -4.13 12.56
CA GLN A 20 9.97 -5.10 12.13
C GLN A 20 10.02 -5.14 10.60
N ASP A 21 10.57 -4.10 9.98
CA ASP A 21 10.90 -4.07 8.55
C ASP A 21 12.15 -4.94 8.36
N SER A 22 12.01 -6.09 7.69
CA SER A 22 13.18 -6.72 7.09
C SER A 22 13.73 -5.82 5.97
N GLU A 23 15.05 -5.77 5.78
CA GLU A 23 15.68 -4.91 4.76
C GLU A 23 15.17 -5.21 3.32
N ASP A 24 14.55 -6.37 3.13
CA ASP A 24 13.94 -6.85 1.88
C ASP A 24 12.44 -6.52 1.74
N GLU A 25 11.74 -6.12 2.81
CA GLU A 25 10.35 -5.66 2.76
C GLU A 25 10.28 -4.21 2.27
N ARG A 26 10.44 -4.02 0.96
CA ARG A 26 10.11 -2.74 0.32
C ARG A 26 8.60 -2.66 0.15
N ALA A 27 7.97 -1.55 0.57
CA ALA A 27 6.58 -1.33 0.18
C ALA A 27 6.41 -1.46 -1.32
N PHE A 28 5.49 -2.34 -1.66
CA PHE A 28 5.08 -2.61 -2.99
C PHE A 28 4.51 -1.34 -3.64
N SER A 29 5.22 -0.80 -4.63
CA SER A 29 4.64 0.23 -5.49
C SER A 29 3.83 -0.43 -6.60
N ARG A 30 2.64 0.11 -6.89
CA ARG A 30 1.79 -0.34 -8.00
C ARG A 30 2.58 -0.46 -9.31
N TRP A 31 3.41 0.54 -9.60
CA TRP A 31 4.23 0.56 -10.81
C TRP A 31 5.32 -0.51 -10.83
N GLY A 32 5.96 -0.76 -9.68
CA GLY A 32 7.00 -1.78 -9.55
C GLY A 32 6.44 -3.17 -9.86
N ILE A 33 5.38 -3.57 -9.16
CA ILE A 33 4.73 -4.87 -9.39
C ILE A 33 4.21 -5.00 -10.81
N THR A 34 3.56 -3.95 -11.33
CA THR A 34 3.00 -4.01 -12.69
C THR A 34 4.11 -4.31 -13.70
N ARG A 35 5.23 -3.57 -13.60
CA ARG A 35 6.39 -3.75 -14.46
C ARG A 35 7.03 -5.13 -14.30
N ASP A 36 7.15 -5.63 -13.08
CA ASP A 36 7.79 -6.92 -12.82
C ASP A 36 6.95 -8.08 -13.34
N LEU A 37 5.62 -8.03 -13.19
CA LEU A 37 4.71 -9.02 -13.75
C LEU A 37 4.71 -9.00 -15.29
N GLU A 38 4.65 -7.82 -15.90
CA GLU A 38 4.73 -7.68 -17.37
C GLU A 38 6.04 -8.25 -17.93
N LYS A 39 7.17 -7.97 -17.29
CA LYS A 39 8.49 -8.55 -17.66
C LYS A 39 8.52 -10.07 -17.59
N ASN A 40 7.74 -10.67 -16.69
CA ASN A 40 7.65 -12.12 -16.52
C ASN A 40 6.56 -12.77 -17.40
N GLY A 41 6.03 -12.02 -18.38
CA GLY A 41 5.10 -12.56 -19.39
C GLY A 41 3.62 -12.56 -18.97
N PHE A 42 3.28 -11.94 -17.84
CA PHE A 42 1.88 -11.75 -17.47
C PHE A 42 1.25 -10.67 -18.37
N THR A 43 -0.01 -10.88 -18.73
CA THR A 43 -0.83 -9.95 -19.52
C THR A 43 -1.98 -9.42 -18.69
N HIS A 44 -2.59 -8.29 -19.11
CA HIS A 44 -3.69 -7.66 -18.38
C HIS A 44 -3.37 -7.39 -16.90
N VAL A 45 -2.13 -6.98 -16.63
CA VAL A 45 -1.67 -6.74 -15.26
C VAL A 45 -2.34 -5.49 -14.70
N LYS A 46 -2.92 -5.61 -13.50
CA LYS A 46 -3.52 -4.51 -12.76
C LYS A 46 -3.15 -4.64 -11.29
N ALA A 47 -2.48 -3.64 -10.76
CA ALA A 47 -2.27 -3.47 -9.33
C ALA A 47 -3.13 -2.29 -8.84
N THR A 48 -3.92 -2.49 -7.79
CA THR A 48 -4.85 -1.49 -7.24
C THR A 48 -4.66 -1.43 -5.72
N PRO A 49 -4.03 -0.37 -5.20
CA PRO A 49 -4.00 -0.10 -3.76
C PRO A 49 -5.41 0.13 -3.21
N TYR A 50 -5.71 -0.42 -2.03
CA TYR A 50 -6.98 -0.24 -1.33
C TYR A 50 -6.80 -0.46 0.18
N GLU A 51 -7.82 -0.11 0.98
CA GLU A 51 -7.85 -0.29 2.43
C GLU A 51 -6.95 0.69 3.20
N PHE A 52 -7.56 1.78 3.67
CA PHE A 52 -6.95 2.72 4.64
C PHE A 52 -7.33 2.44 6.10
N LEU A 53 -8.19 1.45 6.33
CA LEU A 53 -8.67 1.14 7.66
C LEU A 53 -7.58 0.41 8.44
N HIS A 54 -7.06 1.03 9.50
CA HIS A 54 -6.00 0.43 10.30
C HIS A 54 -6.58 -0.36 11.50
N PRO A 55 -6.10 -1.59 11.81
CA PRO A 55 -6.60 -2.40 12.92
C PRO A 55 -6.50 -1.74 14.30
N LEU A 56 -5.54 -0.82 14.47
CA LEU A 56 -5.36 -0.07 15.72
C LEU A 56 -6.37 1.09 15.90
N LEU A 57 -7.27 1.32 14.94
CA LEU A 57 -8.30 2.34 15.10
C LEU A 57 -9.27 1.92 16.20
N PRO A 58 -9.51 2.79 17.21
CA PRO A 58 -10.43 2.45 18.29
C PRO A 58 -11.87 2.37 17.75
N GLY A 59 -12.55 1.28 18.11
CA GLY A 59 -13.92 0.97 17.66
C GLY A 59 -14.92 2.14 17.71
N PRO A 60 -14.97 2.95 18.79
CA PRO A 60 -15.88 4.10 18.88
C PRO A 60 -15.65 5.19 17.84
N LEU A 61 -14.44 5.31 17.27
CA LEU A 61 -14.13 6.31 16.25
C LEU A 61 -14.41 5.83 14.83
N LEU A 62 -14.70 4.53 14.63
CA LEU A 62 -14.96 3.95 13.31
C LEU A 62 -16.08 4.68 12.53
N PRO A 63 -17.22 5.09 13.13
CA PRO A 63 -18.28 5.77 12.38
C PRO A 63 -17.80 7.08 11.71
N VAL A 64 -16.78 7.73 12.28
CA VAL A 64 -16.22 9.00 11.76
C VAL A 64 -15.01 8.73 10.85
N LEU A 65 -14.17 7.77 11.21
CA LEU A 65 -12.93 7.49 10.49
C LEU A 65 -13.13 6.65 9.23
N VAL A 66 -14.11 5.74 9.20
CA VAL A 66 -14.38 4.91 8.02
C VAL A 66 -14.72 5.76 6.78
N PRO A 67 -15.64 6.75 6.84
CA PRO A 67 -15.88 7.65 5.70
C PRO A 67 -14.62 8.39 5.24
N PHE A 68 -13.74 8.77 6.18
CA PHE A 68 -12.48 9.41 5.85
C PHE A 68 -11.52 8.45 5.14
N CYS A 69 -11.36 7.22 5.62
CA CYS A 69 -10.58 6.16 4.95
C CYS A 69 -11.08 5.94 3.51
N VAL A 70 -12.40 5.81 3.31
CA VAL A 70 -13.01 5.66 1.98
C VAL A 70 -12.78 6.88 1.08
N LEU A 71 -12.72 8.09 1.65
CA LEU A 71 -12.37 9.29 0.90
C LEU A 71 -10.91 9.26 0.43
N LEU A 72 -9.98 8.86 1.30
CA LEU A 72 -8.55 8.75 0.96
C LEU A 72 -8.32 7.73 -0.16
N GLU A 73 -9.05 6.61 -0.17
CA GLU A 73 -8.98 5.58 -1.23
C GLU A 73 -9.32 6.11 -2.63
N LYS A 74 -10.13 7.17 -2.71
CA LYS A 74 -10.56 7.75 -4.00
C LYS A 74 -9.54 8.74 -4.59
N ILE A 75 -8.62 9.25 -3.78
CA ILE A 75 -7.67 10.28 -4.23
C ILE A 75 -6.49 9.58 -4.93
N PRO A 76 -6.24 9.82 -6.24
CA PRO A 76 -5.31 9.02 -7.03
C PRO A 76 -3.87 8.95 -6.51
N VAL A 77 -3.39 10.03 -5.88
CA VAL A 77 -2.05 10.09 -5.28
C VAL A 77 -2.06 9.51 -3.88
N VAL A 78 -3.12 9.77 -3.11
CA VAL A 78 -3.20 9.30 -1.73
C VAL A 78 -3.42 7.80 -1.67
N LYS A 79 -4.22 7.22 -2.57
CA LYS A 79 -4.49 5.78 -2.52
C LYS A 79 -3.24 4.90 -2.66
N GLU A 80 -2.16 5.39 -3.25
CA GLU A 80 -0.88 4.67 -3.35
C GLU A 80 -0.23 4.40 -1.97
N PHE A 81 -0.75 5.04 -0.90
CA PHE A 81 -0.39 4.81 0.51
C PHE A 81 -1.21 3.75 1.22
N ALA A 82 -2.18 3.13 0.54
CA ALA A 82 -3.04 2.15 1.18
C ALA A 82 -2.22 0.95 1.69
N GLY A 83 -2.66 0.36 2.80
CA GLY A 83 -1.93 -0.73 3.44
C GLY A 83 -1.98 -2.03 2.64
N THR A 84 -2.99 -2.19 1.78
CA THR A 84 -3.22 -3.39 1.01
C THR A 84 -3.18 -3.10 -0.49
N MET A 85 -2.81 -4.09 -1.30
CA MET A 85 -2.84 -3.98 -2.75
C MET A 85 -3.41 -5.23 -3.41
N GLN A 86 -4.44 -5.03 -4.23
CA GLN A 86 -4.98 -6.08 -5.08
C GLN A 86 -4.14 -6.18 -6.35
N ILE A 87 -3.68 -7.38 -6.66
CA ILE A 87 -2.86 -7.65 -7.84
C ILE A 87 -3.59 -8.67 -8.71
N VAL A 88 -3.79 -8.32 -9.98
CA VAL A 88 -4.40 -9.19 -11.00
C VAL A 88 -3.44 -9.27 -12.17
N GLY A 89 -3.28 -10.48 -12.72
CA GLY A 89 -2.52 -10.72 -13.94
C GLY A 89 -2.91 -12.05 -14.55
N VAL A 90 -2.90 -12.12 -15.88
CA VAL A 90 -3.24 -13.34 -16.63
C VAL A 90 -1.97 -13.94 -17.20
N ASN A 91 -1.65 -15.16 -16.77
CA ASN A 91 -0.56 -15.94 -17.33
C ASN A 91 -1.14 -16.96 -18.31
N ARG A 92 -0.96 -16.72 -19.61
CA ARG A 92 -1.31 -17.70 -20.65
C ARG A 92 -0.07 -18.54 -20.95
N LYS A 93 0.24 -19.47 -20.04
CA LYS A 93 1.12 -20.60 -20.36
C LYS A 93 0.30 -21.69 -21.03
#